data_AF-A0A433I2A6-F1
#
_entry.id   AF-A0A433I2A6-F1
#
_cell.length_a   1.000
_cell.length_b   1.000
_cell.length_c   1.000
_cell.angle_alpha   90.00
_cell.angle_beta   90.00
_cell.angle_gamma   90.00
#
_symmetry.space_group_name_H-M   'P 1'
#
loop_
_entity.id
_entity.type
_entity.pdbx_description
1 polymer ?
#
loop_
_entity_poly.entity_id
_entity_poly.type
_entity_poly.pdbx_seq_one_letter_code
_entity_poly.pdbx_strand_id
1 'polypeptide(L)'
;MRKLTAVISSLRERRLAVEKTWNGFVAGRMVPPSESIHAEIAASWRRSSHYCNPTQERAPLDDQDTAWRSWRESPLRQATECVLGLLTRSVQEGALLAGVADPQGRLLWTHASNHMRRRAETIHFTPGGRWDERSAGTNAVGLALELRRPVTVFSAEHYAPYVHDWVCYAAPIVHPQTNEIAGILDISSTWNLHTPLGQAAASDLARSIAQHLPVTPARAELELYALGRSKALLRGMPVHLTLRQMEILCLLALNTHGWTLDALHAALYGDHPVSLGTLKAELSHLRRLLNGQLSSRPYRLQTSVWADFIELWTLLRQKKHQDARRLYQGPFLSRSNAPELEEWRHCIDAAMGRTLDACAQPDALVEHLSESTAGSELARARLLDWAESARPQLHAGRL
;
A
#
# COMPACT_ATOMS: atom_id res chain seq x y z
N MET A 1 -39.95 -22.15 -14.39
CA MET A 1 -39.14 -23.35 -14.74
C MET A 1 -38.30 -23.15 -15.99
N ARG A 2 -38.85 -22.84 -17.19
CA ARG A 2 -38.07 -22.68 -18.45
C ARG A 2 -36.85 -21.72 -18.39
N LYS A 3 -36.97 -20.56 -17.72
CA LYS A 3 -35.86 -19.59 -17.59
C LYS A 3 -34.71 -20.08 -16.68
N LEU A 4 -35.03 -20.78 -15.58
CA LEU A 4 -34.02 -21.34 -14.67
C LEU A 4 -33.26 -22.49 -15.36
N THR A 5 -33.96 -23.31 -16.14
CA THR A 5 -33.35 -24.37 -16.96
C THR A 5 -32.42 -23.79 -18.03
N ALA A 6 -32.78 -22.66 -18.66
CA ALA A 6 -31.95 -21.99 -19.66
C ALA A 6 -30.66 -21.37 -19.07
N VAL A 7 -30.72 -20.85 -17.83
CA VAL A 7 -29.52 -20.34 -17.13
C VAL A 7 -28.60 -21.48 -16.70
N ILE A 8 -29.15 -22.59 -16.20
CA ILE A 8 -28.33 -23.75 -15.82
C ILE A 8 -27.71 -24.41 -17.07
N SER A 9 -28.42 -24.45 -18.20
CA SER A 9 -27.85 -24.95 -19.45
C SER A 9 -26.70 -24.08 -19.96
N SER A 10 -26.81 -22.75 -19.87
CA SER A 10 -25.72 -21.85 -20.29
C SER A 10 -24.49 -21.93 -19.38
N LEU A 11 -24.66 -22.10 -18.06
CA LEU A 11 -23.54 -22.33 -17.15
C LEU A 11 -22.82 -23.66 -17.44
N ARG A 12 -23.57 -24.71 -17.81
CA ARG A 12 -23.00 -26.01 -18.17
C ARG A 12 -22.20 -25.93 -19.46
N GLU A 13 -22.72 -25.22 -20.46
CA GLU A 13 -22.00 -24.95 -21.72
C GLU A 13 -20.72 -24.17 -21.47
N ARG A 14 -20.78 -23.11 -20.64
CA ARG A 14 -19.58 -22.35 -20.23
C ARG A 14 -18.56 -23.27 -19.54
N ARG A 15 -18.99 -24.09 -18.59
CA ARG A 15 -18.12 -25.05 -17.89
C ARG A 15 -17.40 -25.98 -18.87
N LEU A 16 -18.14 -26.61 -19.78
CA LEU A 16 -17.57 -27.53 -20.78
C LEU A 16 -16.57 -26.82 -21.72
N ALA A 17 -16.86 -25.56 -22.11
CA ALA A 17 -15.98 -24.78 -22.97
C ALA A 17 -14.65 -24.42 -22.27
N VAL A 18 -14.71 -24.01 -21.01
CA VAL A 18 -13.53 -23.72 -20.18
C VAL A 18 -12.73 -25.00 -19.94
N GLU A 19 -13.37 -26.12 -19.55
CA GLU A 19 -12.72 -27.41 -19.34
C GLU A 19 -12.01 -27.93 -20.60
N LYS A 20 -12.66 -27.81 -21.77
CA LYS A 20 -12.04 -28.17 -23.05
C LYS A 20 -10.77 -27.34 -23.33
N THR A 21 -10.81 -26.05 -23.01
CA THR A 21 -9.69 -25.13 -23.23
C THR A 21 -8.55 -25.43 -22.26
N TRP A 22 -8.86 -25.67 -20.98
CA TRP A 22 -7.90 -26.09 -19.96
C TRP A 22 -7.24 -27.44 -20.30
N ASN A 23 -8.01 -28.45 -20.74
CA ASN A 23 -7.45 -29.74 -21.18
C ASN A 23 -6.48 -29.56 -22.36
N GLY A 24 -6.80 -28.66 -23.30
CA GLY A 24 -5.89 -28.30 -24.39
C GLY A 24 -4.60 -27.66 -23.89
N PHE A 25 -4.70 -26.73 -22.93
CA PHE A 25 -3.56 -26.08 -22.30
C PHE A 25 -2.62 -27.10 -21.62
N VAL A 26 -3.16 -27.97 -20.77
CA VAL A 26 -2.37 -28.99 -20.04
C VAL A 26 -1.73 -29.99 -21.01
N ALA A 27 -2.37 -30.27 -22.15
CA ALA A 27 -1.80 -31.07 -23.22
C ALA A 27 -0.75 -30.32 -24.09
N GLY A 28 -0.32 -29.12 -23.68
CA GLY A 28 0.73 -28.34 -24.35
C GLY A 28 0.26 -27.49 -25.54
N ARG A 29 -1.05 -27.35 -25.77
CA ARG A 29 -1.56 -26.47 -26.82
C ARG A 29 -1.50 -25.01 -26.37
N MET A 30 -1.12 -24.12 -27.28
CA MET A 30 -1.26 -22.69 -27.04
C MET A 30 -2.73 -22.33 -26.83
N VAL A 31 -2.99 -21.60 -25.74
CA VAL A 31 -4.29 -20.97 -25.49
C VAL A 31 -4.19 -19.49 -25.85
N PRO A 32 -4.75 -19.08 -27.01
CA PRO A 32 -4.95 -17.67 -27.29
C PRO A 32 -6.08 -17.11 -26.40
N PRO A 33 -6.11 -15.80 -26.14
CA PRO A 33 -7.29 -15.16 -25.56
C PRO A 33 -8.51 -15.44 -26.42
N SER A 34 -9.62 -15.83 -25.78
CA SER A 34 -10.89 -16.13 -26.44
C SER A 34 -12.04 -15.50 -25.66
N GLU A 35 -13.25 -15.52 -26.21
CA GLU A 35 -14.47 -15.17 -25.45
C GLU A 35 -14.66 -16.07 -24.21
N SER A 36 -14.12 -17.29 -24.23
CA SER A 36 -14.24 -18.26 -23.13
C SER A 36 -13.17 -18.14 -22.05
N ILE A 37 -11.98 -17.60 -22.35
CA ILE A 37 -10.87 -17.45 -21.40
C ILE A 37 -10.26 -16.06 -21.53
N HIS A 38 -10.40 -15.27 -20.45
CA HIS A 38 -9.80 -13.95 -20.34
C HIS A 38 -8.27 -14.03 -20.33
N ALA A 39 -7.63 -12.97 -20.84
CA ALA A 39 -6.16 -12.90 -20.97
C ALA A 39 -5.42 -13.08 -19.63
N GLU A 40 -5.99 -12.59 -18.54
CA GLU A 40 -5.42 -12.77 -17.19
C GLU A 40 -5.43 -14.22 -16.70
N ILE A 41 -6.46 -15.00 -17.03
CA ILE A 41 -6.52 -16.44 -16.73
C ILE A 41 -5.47 -17.19 -17.53
N ALA A 42 -5.40 -16.94 -18.85
CA ALA A 42 -4.39 -17.57 -19.69
C ALA A 42 -2.95 -17.22 -19.25
N ALA A 43 -2.70 -15.98 -18.83
CA ALA A 43 -1.42 -15.57 -18.27
C ALA A 43 -1.12 -16.26 -16.93
N SER A 44 -2.11 -16.35 -16.04
CA SER A 44 -1.99 -17.05 -14.75
C SER A 44 -1.77 -18.56 -14.92
N TRP A 45 -2.42 -19.22 -15.88
CA TRP A 45 -2.16 -20.63 -16.19
C TRP A 45 -0.72 -20.88 -16.62
N ARG A 46 -0.18 -20.01 -17.48
CA ARG A 46 1.23 -20.09 -17.93
C ARG A 46 2.20 -19.92 -16.75
N ARG A 47 1.93 -19.02 -15.82
CA ARG A 47 2.76 -18.89 -14.62
C ARG A 47 2.61 -20.12 -13.71
N SER A 48 1.37 -20.53 -13.46
CA SER A 48 1.04 -21.69 -12.62
C SER A 48 1.68 -22.97 -13.10
N SER A 49 1.79 -23.20 -14.42
CA SER A 49 2.42 -24.40 -14.98
C SER A 49 3.91 -24.54 -14.66
N HIS A 50 4.59 -23.47 -14.19
CA HIS A 50 5.98 -23.55 -13.76
C HIS A 50 6.12 -24.02 -12.30
N TYR A 51 5.06 -23.92 -11.49
CA TYR A 51 5.13 -24.13 -10.04
C TYR A 51 4.18 -25.22 -9.53
N CYS A 52 3.06 -25.44 -10.21
CA CYS A 52 1.98 -26.30 -9.76
C CYS A 52 1.80 -27.51 -10.68
N ASN A 53 1.49 -28.66 -10.09
CA ASN A 53 1.16 -29.87 -10.83
C ASN A 53 -0.37 -30.03 -10.90
N PRO A 54 -0.97 -30.21 -12.10
CA PRO A 54 -2.41 -30.41 -12.25
C PRO A 54 -2.94 -31.71 -11.60
N THR A 55 -2.08 -32.63 -11.13
CA THR A 55 -2.49 -33.82 -10.37
C THR A 55 -2.58 -33.58 -8.86
N GLN A 56 -2.26 -32.37 -8.38
CA GLN A 56 -2.46 -32.01 -6.98
C GLN A 56 -3.94 -32.15 -6.61
N GLU A 57 -4.24 -32.66 -5.42
CA GLU A 57 -5.62 -32.95 -4.99
C GLU A 57 -6.18 -31.94 -3.96
N ARG A 58 -5.31 -31.12 -3.37
CA ARG A 58 -5.63 -30.12 -2.33
C ARG A 58 -4.53 -29.08 -2.19
N ALA A 59 -4.85 -27.89 -1.67
CA ALA A 59 -3.85 -26.84 -1.43
C ALA A 59 -2.85 -27.24 -0.32
N PRO A 60 -1.60 -26.74 -0.32
CA PRO A 60 -0.71 -26.88 0.83
C PRO A 60 -1.34 -26.26 2.09
N LEU A 61 -1.07 -26.84 3.24
CA LEU A 61 -1.64 -26.43 4.52
C LEU A 61 -0.51 -26.14 5.50
N ASP A 62 -0.40 -24.89 5.94
CA ASP A 62 0.48 -24.52 7.04
C ASP A 62 -0.13 -24.94 8.38
N ASP A 63 0.68 -24.90 9.43
CA ASP A 63 0.26 -25.13 10.80
C ASP A 63 -0.92 -24.22 11.20
N GLN A 64 -2.00 -24.83 11.69
CA GLN A 64 -3.24 -24.12 12.03
C GLN A 64 -3.07 -23.18 13.23
N ASP A 65 -2.21 -23.54 14.19
CA ASP A 65 -1.91 -22.68 15.34
C ASP A 65 -1.23 -21.39 14.89
N THR A 66 -0.32 -21.48 13.93
CA THR A 66 0.34 -20.34 13.32
C THR A 66 -0.69 -19.44 12.61
N ALA A 67 -1.59 -20.01 11.81
CA ALA A 67 -2.64 -19.25 11.14
C ALA A 67 -3.58 -18.55 12.15
N TRP A 68 -3.92 -19.23 13.24
CA TRP A 68 -4.76 -18.67 14.31
C TRP A 68 -4.06 -17.53 15.06
N ARG A 69 -2.76 -17.65 15.35
CA ARG A 69 -1.97 -16.55 15.93
C ARG A 69 -1.92 -15.35 14.99
N SER A 70 -1.61 -15.58 13.71
CA SER A 70 -1.62 -14.53 12.69
C SER A 70 -2.99 -13.85 12.60
N TRP A 71 -4.09 -14.61 12.66
CA TRP A 71 -5.44 -14.03 12.71
C TRP A 71 -5.66 -13.17 13.95
N ARG A 72 -5.33 -13.68 15.14
CA ARG A 72 -5.55 -12.97 16.41
C ARG A 72 -4.82 -11.63 16.50
N GLU A 73 -3.62 -11.57 15.94
CA GLU A 73 -2.76 -10.38 15.95
C GLU A 73 -3.03 -9.45 14.75
N SER A 74 -3.78 -9.92 13.75
CA SER A 74 -3.98 -9.16 12.51
C SER A 74 -5.04 -8.06 12.66
N PRO A 75 -4.75 -6.85 12.11
CA PRO A 75 -5.75 -5.81 11.86
C PRO A 75 -7.01 -6.30 11.11
N LEU A 76 -6.87 -7.33 10.27
CA LEU A 76 -7.99 -7.92 9.53
C LEU A 76 -9.03 -8.53 10.45
N ARG A 77 -8.64 -9.08 11.60
CA ARG A 77 -9.59 -9.68 12.54
C ARG A 77 -10.54 -8.63 13.10
N GLN A 78 -9.99 -7.56 13.67
CA GLN A 78 -10.78 -6.48 14.22
C GLN A 78 -11.75 -5.91 13.18
N ALA A 79 -11.25 -5.70 11.96
CA ALA A 79 -12.05 -5.17 10.86
C ALA A 79 -13.16 -6.14 10.39
N THR A 80 -12.84 -7.43 10.30
CA THR A 80 -13.79 -8.46 9.86
C THR A 80 -14.87 -8.72 10.92
N GLU A 81 -14.52 -8.63 12.21
CA GLU A 81 -15.47 -8.77 13.32
C GLU A 81 -16.61 -7.73 13.24
N CYS A 82 -16.34 -6.52 12.72
CA CYS A 82 -17.37 -5.49 12.51
C CYS A 82 -18.45 -5.89 11.50
N VAL A 83 -18.14 -6.78 10.55
CA VAL A 83 -19.07 -7.23 9.49
C VAL A 83 -19.44 -8.71 9.59
N LEU A 84 -18.94 -9.41 10.61
CA LEU A 84 -19.01 -10.86 10.73
C LEU A 84 -20.45 -11.38 10.74
N GLY A 85 -21.37 -10.66 11.40
CA GLY A 85 -22.79 -11.04 11.45
C GLY A 85 -23.46 -11.04 10.07
N LEU A 86 -23.13 -10.05 9.22
CA LEU A 86 -23.62 -10.01 7.84
C LEU A 86 -22.98 -11.13 7.01
N LEU A 87 -21.66 -11.26 7.08
CA LEU A 87 -20.90 -12.24 6.30
C LEU A 87 -21.34 -13.67 6.60
N THR A 88 -21.47 -14.03 7.88
CA THR A 88 -21.89 -15.37 8.30
C THR A 88 -23.33 -15.69 7.88
N ARG A 89 -24.26 -14.73 8.01
CA ARG A 89 -25.64 -14.90 7.55
C ARG A 89 -25.71 -15.13 6.04
N SER A 90 -25.07 -14.27 5.25
CA SER A 90 -25.02 -14.41 3.79
C SER A 90 -24.42 -15.76 3.37
N VAL A 91 -23.39 -16.23 4.08
CA VAL A 91 -22.80 -17.54 3.84
C VAL A 91 -23.80 -18.67 4.07
N GLN A 92 -24.49 -18.68 5.22
CA GLN A 92 -25.43 -19.75 5.56
C GLN A 92 -26.65 -19.78 4.63
N GLU A 93 -27.22 -18.62 4.32
CA GLU A 93 -28.42 -18.51 3.47
C GLU A 93 -28.13 -18.74 1.98
N GLY A 94 -26.91 -18.41 1.52
CA GLY A 94 -26.54 -18.45 0.10
C GLY A 94 -25.86 -19.74 -0.39
N ALA A 95 -25.73 -20.76 0.47
CA ALA A 95 -24.89 -21.95 0.17
C ALA A 95 -23.45 -21.56 -0.24
N LEU A 96 -22.88 -20.57 0.45
CA LEU A 96 -21.55 -20.05 0.15
C LEU A 96 -20.49 -20.56 1.13
N LEU A 97 -19.26 -20.13 0.89
CA LEU A 97 -18.09 -20.14 1.74
C LEU A 97 -17.49 -18.74 1.68
N ALA A 98 -16.95 -18.26 2.79
CA ALA A 98 -16.12 -17.06 2.81
C ALA A 98 -14.75 -17.38 3.42
N GLY A 99 -13.71 -16.74 2.92
CA GLY A 99 -12.35 -16.81 3.44
C GLY A 99 -11.69 -15.44 3.46
N VAL A 100 -10.93 -15.15 4.52
CA VAL A 100 -10.04 -13.99 4.59
C VAL A 100 -8.61 -14.49 4.56
N ALA A 101 -7.85 -14.06 3.56
CA ALA A 101 -6.43 -14.38 3.39
C ALA A 101 -5.53 -13.18 3.72
N ASP A 102 -4.33 -13.46 4.18
CA ASP A 102 -3.27 -12.47 4.34
C ASP A 102 -2.66 -12.04 2.98
N PRO A 103 -1.74 -11.05 2.95
CA PRO A 103 -1.10 -10.61 1.71
C PRO A 103 -0.18 -11.65 1.06
N GLN A 104 0.07 -12.79 1.72
CA GLN A 104 0.83 -13.93 1.21
C GLN A 104 -0.08 -15.04 0.70
N GLY A 105 -1.41 -14.84 0.67
CA GLY A 105 -2.38 -15.82 0.19
C GLY A 105 -2.66 -16.96 1.16
N ARG A 106 -2.28 -16.84 2.44
CA ARG A 106 -2.64 -17.82 3.48
C ARG A 106 -4.01 -17.45 4.05
N LEU A 107 -4.92 -18.41 4.09
CA LEU A 107 -6.22 -18.24 4.75
C LEU A 107 -6.02 -18.10 6.26
N LEU A 108 -6.53 -17.02 6.85
CA LEU A 108 -6.50 -16.75 8.29
C LEU A 108 -7.83 -17.11 8.95
N TRP A 109 -8.92 -16.93 8.22
CA TRP A 109 -10.27 -17.19 8.70
C TRP A 109 -11.11 -17.75 7.55
N THR A 110 -11.98 -18.72 7.85
CA THR A 110 -12.99 -19.19 6.90
C THR A 110 -14.31 -19.46 7.61
N HIS A 111 -15.41 -19.36 6.87
CA HIS A 111 -16.73 -19.76 7.32
C HIS A 111 -17.53 -20.34 6.17
N ALA A 112 -18.12 -21.53 6.39
CA ALA A 112 -18.81 -22.28 5.35
C ALA A 112 -20.26 -22.59 5.74
N SER A 113 -21.15 -22.51 4.76
CA SER A 113 -22.47 -23.13 4.86
C SER A 113 -22.36 -24.65 5.02
N ASN A 114 -23.42 -25.29 5.49
CA ASN A 114 -23.46 -26.76 5.56
C ASN A 114 -23.21 -27.43 4.19
N HIS A 115 -23.63 -26.78 3.10
CA HIS A 115 -23.41 -27.26 1.73
C HIS A 115 -21.92 -27.24 1.34
N MET A 116 -21.19 -26.21 1.76
CA MET A 116 -19.79 -26.00 1.36
C MET A 116 -18.77 -26.53 2.35
N ARG A 117 -19.14 -26.79 3.63
CA ARG A 117 -18.20 -27.16 4.70
C ARG A 117 -17.28 -28.32 4.32
N ARG A 118 -17.84 -29.47 3.95
CA ARG A 118 -17.04 -30.65 3.58
C ARG A 118 -16.19 -30.41 2.34
N ARG A 119 -16.71 -29.66 1.37
CA ARG A 119 -15.97 -29.32 0.15
C ARG A 119 -14.75 -28.47 0.47
N ALA A 120 -14.91 -27.46 1.33
CA ALA A 120 -13.85 -26.58 1.79
C ALA A 120 -12.75 -27.36 2.54
N GLU A 121 -13.14 -28.24 3.47
CA GLU A 121 -12.21 -29.08 4.23
C GLU A 121 -11.38 -30.00 3.31
N THR A 122 -12.01 -30.67 2.33
CA THR A 122 -11.32 -31.58 1.41
C THR A 122 -10.19 -30.91 0.62
N ILE A 123 -10.38 -29.65 0.23
CA ILE A 123 -9.41 -28.91 -0.59
C ILE A 123 -8.46 -28.02 0.22
N HIS A 124 -8.54 -28.07 1.56
CA HIS A 124 -7.84 -27.19 2.49
C HIS A 124 -8.16 -25.70 2.29
N PHE A 125 -9.42 -25.38 1.99
CA PHE A 125 -9.96 -24.02 2.15
C PHE A 125 -10.35 -23.79 3.62
N THR A 126 -9.34 -23.83 4.48
CA THR A 126 -9.42 -23.70 5.94
C THR A 126 -8.30 -22.79 6.42
N PRO A 127 -8.34 -22.26 7.65
CA PRO A 127 -7.20 -21.53 8.20
C PRO A 127 -5.89 -22.32 8.05
N GLY A 128 -4.83 -21.63 7.59
CA GLY A 128 -3.54 -22.21 7.23
C GLY A 128 -3.40 -22.61 5.77
N GLY A 129 -4.50 -22.76 5.02
CA GLY A 129 -4.47 -23.13 3.60
C GLY A 129 -3.76 -22.08 2.74
N ARG A 130 -2.87 -22.53 1.85
CA ARG A 130 -2.06 -21.65 0.99
C ARG A 130 -2.63 -21.57 -0.42
N TRP A 131 -3.22 -20.42 -0.71
CA TRP A 131 -3.95 -20.11 -1.94
C TRP A 131 -3.29 -18.99 -2.76
N ASP A 132 -2.02 -18.69 -2.50
CA ASP A 132 -1.22 -17.92 -3.45
C ASP A 132 -1.03 -18.71 -4.76
N GLU A 133 -0.79 -17.99 -5.86
CA GLU A 133 -0.72 -18.60 -7.20
C GLU A 133 0.40 -19.65 -7.32
N ARG A 134 1.50 -19.52 -6.57
CA ARG A 134 2.61 -20.49 -6.62
C ARG A 134 2.27 -21.80 -5.92
N SER A 135 1.37 -21.76 -4.94
CA SER A 135 1.01 -22.91 -4.10
C SER A 135 -0.20 -23.69 -4.63
N ALA A 136 -1.18 -23.00 -5.23
CA ALA A 136 -2.46 -23.59 -5.66
C ALA A 136 -2.78 -23.37 -7.14
N GLY A 137 -1.88 -22.71 -7.88
CA GLY A 137 -2.11 -22.29 -9.26
C GLY A 137 -3.14 -21.18 -9.36
N THR A 138 -3.65 -20.93 -10.57
CA THR A 138 -4.73 -19.96 -10.82
C THR A 138 -5.93 -20.26 -9.93
N ASN A 139 -6.22 -19.31 -9.05
CA ASN A 139 -7.36 -19.30 -8.14
C ASN A 139 -7.69 -17.84 -7.81
N ALA A 140 -8.89 -17.58 -7.27
CA ALA A 140 -9.35 -16.21 -7.08
C ALA A 140 -8.51 -15.42 -6.06
N VAL A 141 -8.04 -16.03 -4.96
CA VAL A 141 -7.20 -15.37 -3.94
C VAL A 141 -5.86 -14.93 -4.55
N GLY A 142 -5.12 -15.86 -5.16
CA GLY A 142 -3.83 -15.57 -5.79
C GLY A 142 -3.95 -14.56 -6.93
N LEU A 143 -4.99 -14.69 -7.76
CA LEU A 143 -5.20 -13.80 -8.90
C LEU A 143 -5.60 -12.38 -8.46
N ALA A 144 -6.41 -12.24 -7.42
CA ALA A 144 -6.75 -10.93 -6.84
C ALA A 144 -5.52 -10.22 -6.24
N LEU A 145 -4.60 -10.97 -5.62
CA LEU A 145 -3.33 -10.43 -5.11
C LEU A 145 -2.46 -9.89 -6.26
N GLU A 146 -2.29 -10.69 -7.32
CA GLU A 146 -1.48 -10.34 -8.48
C GLU A 146 -2.04 -9.13 -9.22
N LEU A 147 -3.34 -9.13 -9.52
CA LEU A 147 -3.98 -8.07 -10.29
C LEU A 147 -4.39 -6.85 -9.46
N ARG A 148 -4.34 -6.95 -8.12
CA ARG A 148 -4.74 -5.91 -7.16
C ARG A 148 -6.15 -5.36 -7.40
N ARG A 149 -7.07 -6.20 -7.88
CA ARG A 149 -8.46 -5.85 -8.19
C ARG A 149 -9.40 -7.03 -7.96
N PRO A 150 -10.72 -6.82 -7.86
CA PRO A 150 -11.68 -7.91 -7.77
C PRO A 150 -11.67 -8.80 -9.02
N VAL A 151 -11.84 -10.10 -8.81
CA VAL A 151 -11.84 -11.13 -9.86
C VAL A 151 -12.92 -12.18 -9.61
N THR A 152 -13.30 -12.85 -10.69
CA THR A 152 -14.08 -14.09 -10.65
C THR A 152 -13.24 -15.18 -11.30
N VAL A 153 -13.17 -16.36 -10.67
CA VAL A 153 -12.57 -17.56 -11.26
C VAL A 153 -13.63 -18.65 -11.27
N PHE A 154 -14.04 -19.06 -12.47
CA PHE A 154 -15.15 -19.99 -12.70
C PHE A 154 -14.64 -21.35 -13.18
N SER A 155 -14.99 -22.40 -12.46
CA SER A 155 -14.76 -23.80 -12.87
C SER A 155 -13.30 -24.04 -13.27
N ALA A 156 -13.05 -24.63 -14.45
CA ALA A 156 -11.70 -24.90 -14.96
C ALA A 156 -10.88 -23.65 -15.34
N GLU A 157 -11.36 -22.43 -15.06
CA GLU A 157 -10.48 -21.26 -14.98
C GLU A 157 -9.49 -21.42 -13.82
N HIS A 158 -9.84 -22.18 -12.79
CA HIS A 158 -8.89 -22.67 -11.81
C HIS A 158 -7.84 -23.54 -12.49
N TYR A 159 -6.57 -23.37 -12.11
CA TYR A 159 -5.52 -24.21 -12.66
C TYR A 159 -5.65 -25.67 -12.20
N ALA A 160 -6.04 -25.88 -10.95
CA ALA A 160 -6.05 -27.19 -10.33
C ALA A 160 -7.44 -27.88 -10.43
N PRO A 161 -7.52 -29.13 -10.95
CA PRO A 161 -8.76 -29.88 -11.16
C PRO A 161 -9.65 -30.04 -9.93
N TYR A 162 -9.07 -30.14 -8.74
CA TYR A 162 -9.84 -30.30 -7.49
C TYR A 162 -10.75 -29.10 -7.17
N VAL A 163 -10.58 -27.97 -7.87
CA VAL A 163 -11.40 -26.75 -7.72
C VAL A 163 -12.33 -26.52 -8.93
N HIS A 164 -12.36 -27.40 -9.93
CA HIS A 164 -13.18 -27.20 -11.14
C HIS A 164 -14.70 -27.24 -10.89
N ASP A 165 -15.15 -27.76 -9.74
CA ASP A 165 -16.56 -27.72 -9.32
C ASP A 165 -16.96 -26.40 -8.62
N TRP A 166 -16.07 -25.41 -8.59
CA TRP A 166 -16.26 -24.18 -7.84
C TRP A 166 -16.39 -22.95 -8.73
N VAL A 167 -16.97 -21.90 -8.16
CA VAL A 167 -16.82 -20.52 -8.61
C VAL A 167 -16.42 -19.67 -7.42
N CYS A 168 -15.38 -18.85 -7.61
CA CYS A 168 -14.74 -18.08 -6.56
C CYS A 168 -14.74 -16.60 -6.96
N TYR A 169 -15.13 -15.74 -6.03
CA TYR A 169 -15.16 -14.29 -6.18
C TYR A 169 -14.24 -13.68 -5.12
N ALA A 170 -13.14 -13.08 -5.54
CA ALA A 170 -12.18 -12.50 -4.62
C ALA A 170 -12.05 -11.00 -4.83
N ALA A 171 -11.86 -10.27 -3.74
CA ALA A 171 -11.62 -8.83 -3.76
C ALA A 171 -10.55 -8.44 -2.73
N PRO A 172 -9.64 -7.51 -3.09
CA PRO A 172 -8.62 -7.05 -2.17
C PRO A 172 -9.23 -6.16 -1.07
N ILE A 173 -8.82 -6.42 0.16
CA ILE A 173 -9.07 -5.56 1.32
C ILE A 173 -7.91 -4.55 1.35
N VAL A 174 -8.16 -3.35 0.83
CA VAL A 174 -7.13 -2.31 0.68
C VAL A 174 -7.18 -1.36 1.86
N HIS A 175 -6.08 -1.21 2.58
CA HIS A 175 -6.00 -0.32 3.73
C HIS A 175 -6.24 1.14 3.30
N PRO A 176 -7.20 1.85 3.92
CA PRO A 176 -7.62 3.18 3.45
C PRO A 176 -6.50 4.23 3.51
N GLN A 177 -5.62 4.15 4.51
CA GLN A 177 -4.49 5.10 4.65
C GLN A 177 -3.23 4.75 3.84
N THR A 178 -2.84 3.47 3.74
CA THR A 178 -1.58 3.08 3.09
C THR A 178 -1.77 2.70 1.62
N ASN A 179 -3.01 2.43 1.20
CA ASN A 179 -3.35 1.88 -0.11
C ASN A 179 -2.66 0.53 -0.40
N GLU A 180 -2.20 -0.16 0.65
CA GLU A 180 -1.64 -1.50 0.57
C GLU A 180 -2.72 -2.55 0.75
N ILE A 181 -2.52 -3.73 0.16
CA ILE A 181 -3.45 -4.85 0.34
C ILE A 181 -3.18 -5.42 1.73
N ALA A 182 -4.14 -5.25 2.64
CA ALA A 182 -4.09 -5.83 3.97
C ALA A 182 -4.41 -7.34 3.94
N GLY A 183 -5.21 -7.76 2.95
CA GLY A 183 -5.60 -9.15 2.72
C GLY A 183 -6.56 -9.29 1.55
N ILE A 184 -7.08 -10.49 1.32
CA ILE A 184 -8.12 -10.77 0.33
C ILE A 184 -9.36 -11.32 1.03
N LEU A 185 -10.54 -10.84 0.63
CA LEU A 185 -11.79 -11.53 0.91
C LEU A 185 -12.13 -12.39 -0.31
N ASP A 186 -12.34 -13.69 -0.08
CA ASP A 186 -12.87 -14.63 -1.07
C ASP A 186 -14.26 -15.10 -0.64
N ILE A 187 -15.19 -15.14 -1.59
CA ILE A 187 -16.52 -15.72 -1.45
C ILE A 187 -16.69 -16.76 -2.54
N SER A 188 -17.04 -17.97 -2.16
CA SER A 188 -17.02 -19.13 -3.05
C SER A 188 -18.30 -19.96 -2.95
N SER A 189 -18.64 -20.66 -4.03
CA SER A 189 -19.73 -21.63 -4.08
C SER A 189 -19.48 -22.66 -5.20
N THR A 190 -20.44 -23.52 -5.50
CA THR A 190 -20.35 -24.41 -6.66
C THR A 190 -20.65 -23.65 -7.96
N TRP A 191 -19.99 -24.02 -9.06
CA TRP A 191 -20.09 -23.32 -10.35
C TRP A 191 -21.53 -23.12 -10.86
N ASN A 192 -22.44 -24.05 -10.55
CA ASN A 192 -23.85 -24.01 -10.96
C ASN A 192 -24.69 -22.97 -10.19
N LEU A 193 -24.10 -22.37 -9.14
CA LEU A 193 -24.64 -21.23 -8.40
C LEU A 193 -23.97 -19.91 -8.80
N HIS A 194 -23.23 -19.88 -9.91
CA HIS A 194 -22.62 -18.66 -10.41
C HIS A 194 -23.66 -17.56 -10.64
N THR A 195 -23.34 -16.35 -10.16
CA THR A 195 -24.14 -15.15 -10.35
C THR A 195 -23.23 -13.95 -10.61
N PRO A 196 -23.58 -13.03 -11.53
CA PRO A 196 -22.85 -11.78 -11.72
C PRO A 196 -22.76 -10.92 -10.45
N LEU A 197 -23.69 -11.09 -9.51
CA LEU A 197 -23.69 -10.37 -8.24
C LEU A 197 -22.60 -10.85 -7.27
N GLY A 198 -22.00 -12.02 -7.49
CA GLY A 198 -21.00 -12.60 -6.59
C GLY A 198 -19.76 -11.70 -6.43
N GLN A 199 -19.23 -11.20 -7.56
CA GLN A 199 -18.07 -10.30 -7.53
C GLN A 199 -18.42 -8.94 -6.90
N ALA A 200 -19.62 -8.43 -7.13
CA ALA A 200 -20.09 -7.19 -6.51
C ALA A 200 -20.18 -7.35 -4.98
N ALA A 201 -20.78 -8.44 -4.50
CA ALA A 201 -20.88 -8.76 -3.08
C ALA A 201 -19.50 -8.90 -2.41
N ALA A 202 -18.57 -9.64 -3.03
CA ALA A 202 -17.20 -9.75 -2.55
C ALA A 202 -16.51 -8.37 -2.49
N SER A 203 -16.68 -7.54 -3.53
CA SER A 203 -16.09 -6.19 -3.59
C SER A 203 -16.62 -5.27 -2.49
N ASP A 204 -17.92 -5.28 -2.26
CA ASP A 204 -18.55 -4.40 -1.27
C ASP A 204 -18.25 -4.85 0.17
N LEU A 205 -18.26 -6.16 0.43
CA LEU A 205 -17.85 -6.71 1.72
C LEU A 205 -16.37 -6.46 1.99
N ALA A 206 -15.47 -6.63 1.01
CA ALA A 206 -14.05 -6.31 1.17
C ALA A 206 -13.83 -4.83 1.48
N ARG A 207 -14.59 -3.93 0.82
CA ARG A 207 -14.56 -2.49 1.09
C ARG A 207 -15.08 -2.17 2.49
N SER A 208 -16.14 -2.84 2.94
CA SER A 208 -16.68 -2.66 4.29
C SER A 208 -15.68 -3.12 5.35
N ILE A 209 -15.01 -4.27 5.16
CA ILE A 209 -13.89 -4.69 6.03
C ILE A 209 -12.80 -3.62 6.02
N ALA A 210 -12.37 -3.15 4.85
CA ALA A 210 -11.31 -2.15 4.73
C ALA A 210 -11.59 -0.85 5.50
N GLN A 211 -12.85 -0.41 5.58
CA GLN A 211 -13.26 0.79 6.34
C GLN A 211 -13.09 0.62 7.86
N HIS A 212 -13.05 -0.61 8.36
CA HIS A 212 -12.85 -0.92 9.77
C HIS A 212 -11.41 -1.30 10.11
N LEU A 213 -10.49 -1.26 9.14
CA LEU A 213 -9.06 -1.42 9.44
C LEU A 213 -8.59 -0.28 10.35
N PRO A 214 -7.73 -0.58 11.34
CA PRO A 214 -7.20 0.43 12.25
C PRO A 214 -6.43 1.48 11.46
N VAL A 215 -6.85 2.72 11.64
CA VAL A 215 -6.19 3.89 11.05
C VAL A 215 -5.37 4.59 12.12
N THR A 216 -4.16 5.03 11.76
CA THR A 216 -3.37 5.90 12.63
C THR A 216 -4.07 7.26 12.67
N PRO A 217 -4.35 7.83 13.87
CA PRO A 217 -4.95 9.15 13.96
C PRO A 217 -4.06 10.18 13.29
N ALA A 218 -4.68 11.09 12.56
CA ALA A 218 -3.95 12.11 11.81
C ALA A 218 -3.15 13.01 12.77
N ARG A 219 -1.87 13.23 12.48
CA ARG A 219 -1.00 14.11 13.26
C ARG A 219 -1.23 15.59 12.93
N ALA A 220 -1.70 15.85 11.71
CA ALA A 220 -2.04 17.15 11.20
C ALA A 220 -3.03 17.00 10.02
N GLU A 221 -3.54 18.11 9.51
CA GLU A 221 -4.36 18.08 8.30
C GLU A 221 -3.56 17.64 7.08
N LEU A 222 -2.30 18.05 6.93
CA LEU A 222 -1.38 17.56 5.92
C LEU A 222 -0.22 16.82 6.57
N GLU A 223 -0.02 15.56 6.21
CA GLU A 223 1.13 14.77 6.64
C GLU A 223 2.05 14.47 5.46
N LEU A 224 3.33 14.79 5.60
CA LEU A 224 4.35 14.51 4.61
C LEU A 224 5.32 13.45 5.16
N TYR A 225 5.37 12.31 4.48
CA TYR A 225 6.37 11.29 4.71
C TYR A 225 7.35 11.34 3.55
N ALA A 226 8.61 11.64 3.83
CA ALA A 226 9.65 11.82 2.82
C ALA A 226 10.99 11.19 3.19
N LEU A 227 11.10 10.54 4.36
CA LEU A 227 12.24 9.71 4.72
C LEU A 227 12.01 8.29 4.20
N GLY A 228 12.77 7.86 3.19
CA GLY A 228 12.55 6.58 2.51
C GLY A 228 11.42 6.65 1.48
N ARG A 229 10.33 5.87 1.65
CA ARG A 229 9.22 5.84 0.68
C ARG A 229 8.32 7.06 0.88
N SER A 230 8.34 7.97 -0.09
CA SER A 230 7.56 9.21 -0.03
C SER A 230 6.05 8.96 -0.16
N LYS A 231 5.24 9.54 0.73
CA LYS A 231 3.77 9.60 0.64
C LYS A 231 3.24 10.85 1.33
N ALA A 232 2.06 11.31 0.93
CA ALA A 232 1.37 12.41 1.60
C ALA A 232 -0.05 11.98 1.99
N LEU A 233 -0.49 12.39 3.18
CA LEU A 233 -1.86 12.20 3.65
C LEU A 233 -2.53 13.56 3.85
N LEU A 234 -3.76 13.70 3.39
CA LEU A 234 -4.63 14.84 3.68
C LEU A 234 -5.77 14.34 4.55
N ARG A 235 -5.85 14.82 5.79
CA ARG A 235 -6.83 14.41 6.80
C ARG A 235 -6.82 12.89 7.02
N GLY A 236 -5.62 12.32 7.09
CA GLY A 236 -5.38 10.90 7.23
C GLY A 236 -5.57 10.06 5.96
N MET A 237 -6.02 10.65 4.85
CA MET A 237 -6.26 9.94 3.59
C MET A 237 -5.13 10.18 2.58
N PRO A 238 -4.60 9.14 1.91
CA PRO A 238 -3.51 9.30 0.95
C PRO A 238 -3.94 10.14 -0.24
N VAL A 239 -3.05 11.03 -0.66
CA VAL A 239 -3.21 11.85 -1.85
C VAL A 239 -2.14 11.52 -2.88
N HIS A 240 -2.55 11.39 -4.14
CA HIS A 240 -1.62 11.17 -5.24
C HIS A 240 -0.94 12.50 -5.60
N LEU A 241 0.39 12.51 -5.46
CA LEU A 241 1.25 13.65 -5.83
C LEU A 241 2.28 13.19 -6.85
N THR A 242 2.59 14.06 -7.80
CA THR A 242 3.82 13.92 -8.58
C THR A 242 5.04 14.17 -7.69
N LEU A 243 6.23 13.72 -8.12
CA LEU A 243 7.47 14.04 -7.39
C LEU A 243 7.61 15.55 -7.21
N ARG A 244 7.36 16.32 -8.27
CA ARG A 244 7.46 17.79 -8.24
C ARG A 244 6.51 18.43 -7.23
N GLN A 245 5.29 17.91 -7.11
CA GLN A 245 4.32 18.38 -6.12
C GLN A 245 4.76 18.04 -4.69
N MET A 246 5.31 16.85 -4.48
CA MET A 246 5.89 16.45 -3.19
C MET A 246 7.05 17.37 -2.78
N GLU A 247 7.94 17.70 -3.72
CA GLU A 247 9.06 18.63 -3.50
C GLU A 247 8.57 20.02 -3.10
N ILE A 248 7.59 20.57 -3.82
CA ILE A 248 6.99 21.88 -3.49
C ILE A 248 6.40 21.85 -2.08
N LEU A 249 5.62 20.83 -1.73
CA LEU A 249 5.04 20.73 -0.38
C LEU A 249 6.12 20.61 0.70
N CYS A 250 7.21 19.88 0.45
CA CYS A 250 8.33 19.79 1.39
C CYS A 250 9.01 21.15 1.59
N LEU A 251 9.30 21.89 0.52
CA LEU A 251 9.88 23.24 0.62
C LEU A 251 8.96 24.23 1.36
N LEU A 252 7.66 24.16 1.10
CA LEU A 252 6.68 24.97 1.81
C LEU A 252 6.55 24.59 3.29
N ALA A 253 6.70 23.31 3.63
CA ALA A 253 6.70 22.83 5.02
C ALA A 253 7.98 23.25 5.77
N LEU A 254 9.14 23.19 5.11
CA LEU A 254 10.44 23.62 5.66
C LEU A 254 10.48 25.12 5.95
N ASN A 255 9.81 25.94 5.13
CA ASN A 255 9.74 27.38 5.30
C ASN A 255 8.33 27.86 5.66
N THR A 256 8.05 27.89 6.97
CA THR A 256 6.78 28.35 7.53
C THR A 256 6.50 29.84 7.33
N HIS A 257 7.49 30.64 6.92
CA HIS A 257 7.29 32.06 6.61
C HIS A 257 6.79 32.25 5.17
N GLY A 258 6.93 31.20 4.36
CA GLY A 258 6.53 31.17 2.96
C GLY A 258 7.61 31.65 2.01
N TRP A 259 7.41 31.35 0.73
CA TRP A 259 8.33 31.68 -0.34
C TRP A 259 7.75 32.73 -1.28
N THR A 260 8.60 33.63 -1.79
CA THR A 260 8.27 34.35 -3.02
C THR A 260 8.28 33.37 -4.19
N LEU A 261 7.65 33.74 -5.31
CA LEU A 261 7.63 32.85 -6.47
C LEU A 261 9.04 32.55 -6.99
N ASP A 262 9.88 33.58 -7.09
CA ASP A 262 11.23 33.46 -7.65
C ASP A 262 12.15 32.67 -6.71
N ALA A 263 12.04 32.87 -5.40
CA ALA A 263 12.82 32.10 -4.43
C ALA A 263 12.41 30.62 -4.40
N LEU A 264 11.11 30.32 -4.49
CA LEU A 264 10.65 28.92 -4.58
C LEU A 264 11.10 28.27 -5.89
N HIS A 265 11.11 29.03 -6.99
CA HIS A 265 11.60 28.56 -8.27
C HIS A 265 13.09 28.22 -8.20
N ALA A 266 13.91 29.13 -7.67
CA ALA A 266 15.35 28.90 -7.48
C ALA A 266 15.63 27.68 -6.58
N ALA A 267 14.91 27.54 -5.46
CA ALA A 267 15.04 26.40 -4.55
C ALA A 267 14.71 25.05 -5.22
N LEU A 268 13.82 25.05 -6.22
CA LEU A 268 13.25 23.86 -6.83
C LEU A 268 13.95 23.45 -8.14
N TYR A 269 14.46 24.42 -8.90
CA TYR A 269 15.03 24.23 -10.23
C TYR A 269 16.49 24.72 -10.36
N GLY A 270 16.99 25.54 -9.44
CA GLY A 270 18.30 26.18 -9.60
C GLY A 270 18.39 26.97 -10.91
N ASP A 271 19.46 26.76 -11.66
CA ASP A 271 19.71 27.40 -12.96
C ASP A 271 19.01 26.71 -14.14
N HIS A 272 18.21 25.66 -13.89
CA HIS A 272 17.50 24.98 -14.98
C HIS A 272 16.48 25.92 -15.65
N PRO A 273 16.38 25.91 -16.99
CA PRO A 273 15.54 26.84 -17.75
C PRO A 273 14.06 26.42 -17.73
N VAL A 274 13.44 26.44 -16.55
CA VAL A 274 12.02 26.14 -16.34
C VAL A 274 11.26 27.45 -16.20
N SER A 275 10.13 27.60 -16.90
CA SER A 275 9.34 28.83 -16.79
C SER A 275 8.67 28.97 -15.41
N LEU A 276 8.53 30.20 -14.92
CA LEU A 276 7.71 30.49 -13.73
C LEU A 276 6.24 30.08 -13.91
N GLY A 277 5.74 30.04 -15.16
CA GLY A 277 4.40 29.57 -15.49
C GLY A 277 4.19 28.10 -15.12
N THR A 278 5.20 27.26 -15.34
CA THR A 278 5.20 25.84 -14.96
C THR A 278 5.04 25.70 -13.44
N LEU A 279 5.80 26.45 -12.65
CA LEU A 279 5.68 26.45 -11.20
C LEU A 279 4.30 26.95 -10.74
N LYS A 280 3.79 28.03 -11.34
CA LYS A 280 2.44 28.55 -11.03
C LYS A 280 1.35 27.50 -11.30
N ALA A 281 1.49 26.69 -12.34
CA ALA A 281 0.55 25.62 -12.65
C ALA A 281 0.53 24.54 -11.55
N GLU A 282 1.69 24.09 -11.09
CA GLU A 282 1.79 23.13 -9.98
C GLU A 282 1.25 23.72 -8.67
N LEU A 283 1.57 24.98 -8.36
CA LEU A 283 1.04 25.68 -7.18
C LEU A 283 -0.49 25.84 -7.25
N SER A 284 -1.05 26.08 -8.43
CA SER A 284 -2.50 26.11 -8.65
C SER A 284 -3.13 24.73 -8.40
N HIS A 285 -2.50 23.67 -8.89
CA HIS A 285 -2.95 22.29 -8.66
C HIS A 285 -2.95 21.96 -7.16
N LEU A 286 -1.85 22.26 -6.46
CA LEU A 286 -1.74 22.07 -5.01
C LEU A 286 -2.74 22.92 -4.23
N ARG A 287 -2.99 24.17 -4.63
CA ARG A 287 -4.01 25.01 -3.99
C ARG A 287 -5.40 24.38 -4.08
N ARG A 288 -5.76 23.80 -5.23
CA ARG A 288 -7.05 23.10 -5.39
C ARG A 288 -7.10 21.84 -4.53
N LEU A 289 -6.02 21.05 -4.50
CA LEU A 289 -5.93 19.85 -3.66
C LEU A 289 -6.10 20.18 -2.17
N LEU A 290 -5.52 21.29 -1.72
CA LEU A 290 -5.56 21.76 -0.34
C LEU A 290 -6.78 22.64 -0.03
N ASN A 291 -7.81 22.65 -0.88
CA ASN A 291 -9.05 23.44 -0.71
C ASN A 291 -8.78 24.93 -0.42
N GLY A 292 -7.82 25.53 -1.12
CA GLY A 292 -7.48 26.94 -0.98
C GLY A 292 -6.48 27.27 0.14
N GLN A 293 -6.05 26.31 0.97
CA GLN A 293 -5.14 26.51 2.11
C GLN A 293 -3.66 26.72 1.70
N LEU A 294 -3.43 27.34 0.54
CA LEU A 294 -2.11 27.72 0.03
C LEU A 294 -2.16 29.19 -0.41
N SER A 295 -1.56 30.08 0.39
CA SER A 295 -1.48 31.50 0.07
C SER A 295 -0.58 31.76 -1.15
N SER A 296 -0.56 32.97 -1.69
CA SER A 296 0.20 33.33 -2.91
C SER A 296 1.23 34.44 -2.72
N ARG A 297 1.20 35.17 -1.58
CA ARG A 297 2.05 36.33 -1.30
C ARG A 297 2.35 36.44 0.21
N PRO A 298 3.31 35.68 0.74
CA PRO A 298 4.09 34.63 0.08
C PRO A 298 3.31 33.32 -0.11
N TYR A 299 3.86 32.38 -0.89
CA TYR A 299 3.35 31.02 -0.97
C TYR A 299 3.63 30.28 0.34
N ARG A 300 2.58 29.91 1.06
CA ARG A 300 2.66 29.28 2.38
C ARG A 300 1.46 28.36 2.61
N LEU A 301 1.71 27.23 3.27
CA LEU A 301 0.66 26.33 3.74
C LEU A 301 -0.08 26.97 4.93
N GLN A 302 -1.39 27.10 4.81
CA GLN A 302 -2.25 27.65 5.88
C GLN A 302 -2.91 26.56 6.73
N THR A 303 -2.80 25.31 6.28
CA THR A 303 -3.25 24.13 7.02
C THR A 303 -2.19 23.67 8.03
N SER A 304 -2.58 22.87 9.02
CA SER A 304 -1.61 22.24 9.92
C SER A 304 -0.81 21.19 9.14
N VAL A 305 0.51 21.20 9.34
CA VAL A 305 1.43 20.29 8.63
C VAL A 305 2.25 19.51 9.65
N TRP A 306 2.27 18.20 9.52
CA TRP A 306 3.25 17.33 10.14
C TRP A 306 4.13 16.73 9.04
N ALA A 307 5.43 16.67 9.28
CA ALA A 307 6.39 16.13 8.32
C ALA A 307 7.45 15.31 9.04
N ASP A 308 7.68 14.08 8.58
CA ASP A 308 8.63 13.16 9.21
C ASP A 308 10.06 13.71 9.27
N PHE A 309 10.51 14.43 8.24
CA PHE A 309 11.81 15.09 8.20
C PHE A 309 11.92 16.31 9.14
N ILE A 310 10.82 17.05 9.38
CA ILE A 310 10.80 18.16 10.35
C ILE A 310 10.80 17.60 11.78
N GLU A 311 10.00 16.55 12.01
CA GLU A 311 9.96 15.83 13.29
C GLU A 311 11.32 15.21 13.59
N LEU A 312 11.94 14.53 12.61
CA LEU A 312 13.28 13.98 12.74
C LEU A 312 14.28 15.06 13.14
N TRP A 313 14.28 16.20 12.43
CA TRP A 313 15.15 17.32 12.77
C TRP A 313 14.91 17.83 14.19
N THR A 314 13.64 17.88 14.64
CA THR A 314 13.27 18.27 15.99
C THR A 314 13.75 17.26 17.04
N LEU A 315 13.62 15.96 16.79
CA LEU A 315 14.11 14.90 17.67
C LEU A 315 15.63 14.92 17.79
N LEU A 316 16.33 15.16 16.68
CA LEU A 316 17.79 15.34 16.66
C LEU A 316 18.22 16.58 17.47
N ARG A 317 17.52 17.71 17.32
CA ARG A 317 17.74 18.93 18.14
C ARG A 317 17.53 18.67 19.64
N GLN A 318 16.58 17.79 19.99
CA GLN A 318 16.27 17.40 21.37
C GLN A 318 17.17 16.27 21.90
N LYS A 319 18.15 15.79 21.12
CA LYS A 319 19.01 14.64 21.46
C LYS A 319 18.23 13.35 21.76
N LYS A 320 17.02 13.20 21.19
CA LYS A 320 16.18 12.00 21.31
C LYS A 320 16.58 10.95 20.27
N HIS A 321 17.80 10.43 20.39
CA HIS A 321 18.42 9.58 19.37
C HIS A 321 17.64 8.30 19.07
N GLN A 322 17.03 7.67 20.08
CA GLN A 322 16.26 6.43 19.87
C GLN A 322 14.99 6.68 19.04
N ASP A 323 14.26 7.75 19.34
CA ASP A 323 13.04 8.10 18.59
C ASP A 323 13.38 8.56 17.17
N ALA A 324 14.48 9.31 17.00
CA ALA A 324 14.98 9.70 15.68
C ALA A 324 15.32 8.46 14.81
N ARG A 325 15.96 7.44 15.39
CA ARG A 325 16.26 6.17 14.69
C ARG A 325 14.99 5.41 14.28
N ARG A 326 13.96 5.39 15.13
CA ARG A 326 12.68 4.74 14.79
C ARG A 326 11.95 5.45 13.66
N LEU A 327 12.07 6.79 13.61
CA LEU A 327 11.42 7.60 12.59
C LEU A 327 12.16 7.58 11.25
N TYR A 328 13.49 7.47 11.23
CA TYR A 328 14.28 7.44 10.01
C TYR A 328 14.13 6.11 9.25
N GLN A 329 13.40 6.14 8.14
CA GLN A 329 13.14 4.97 7.27
C GLN A 329 14.02 4.96 6.00
N GLY A 330 14.93 5.92 5.87
CA GLY A 330 15.84 6.06 4.73
C GLY A 330 16.07 7.52 4.33
N PRO A 331 16.86 7.76 3.26
CA PRO A 331 17.24 9.10 2.84
C PRO A 331 16.05 9.99 2.49
N PHE A 332 16.16 11.29 2.79
CA PHE A 332 15.12 12.28 2.50
C PHE A 332 14.96 12.49 0.99
N LEU A 333 13.77 12.17 0.45
CA LEU A 333 13.42 12.32 -0.98
C LEU A 333 14.53 11.87 -1.94
N SER A 334 15.05 10.65 -1.82
CA SER A 334 16.22 10.16 -2.58
C SER A 334 16.19 10.33 -4.11
N ARG A 335 15.00 10.50 -4.71
CA ARG A 335 14.80 10.70 -6.16
C ARG A 335 14.70 12.17 -6.58
N SER A 336 14.68 13.10 -5.64
CA SER A 336 14.59 14.53 -5.92
C SER A 336 15.96 15.10 -6.27
N ASN A 337 16.01 15.93 -7.31
CA ASN A 337 17.20 16.71 -7.68
C ASN A 337 16.93 18.21 -7.50
N ALA A 338 15.98 18.58 -6.63
CA ALA A 338 15.71 19.97 -6.32
C ALA A 338 16.84 20.51 -5.42
N PRO A 339 17.55 21.58 -5.80
CA PRO A 339 18.78 22.00 -5.13
C PRO A 339 18.63 22.17 -3.61
N GLU A 340 17.59 22.88 -3.17
CA GLU A 340 17.37 23.11 -1.74
C GLU A 340 17.04 21.80 -0.99
N LEU A 341 16.33 20.86 -1.61
CA LEU A 341 16.00 19.57 -0.97
C LEU A 341 17.19 18.61 -0.92
N GLU A 342 18.10 18.67 -1.90
CA GLU A 342 19.37 17.94 -1.84
C GLU A 342 20.23 18.41 -0.68
N GLU A 343 20.28 19.73 -0.44
CA GLU A 343 21.00 20.26 0.73
C GLU A 343 20.39 19.81 2.05
N TRP A 344 19.05 19.83 2.16
CA TRP A 344 18.38 19.26 3.33
C TRP A 344 18.66 17.77 3.51
N ARG A 345 18.75 17.00 2.41
CA ARG A 345 19.12 15.58 2.46
C ARG A 345 20.53 15.43 3.03
N HIS A 346 21.53 16.17 2.52
CA HIS A 346 22.89 16.14 3.05
C HIS A 346 22.94 16.50 4.53
N CYS A 347 22.19 17.51 4.96
CA CYS A 347 22.13 17.94 6.36
C CYS A 347 21.53 16.85 7.27
N ILE A 348 20.41 16.24 6.85
CA ILE A 348 19.76 15.15 7.57
C ILE A 348 20.68 13.94 7.64
N ASP A 349 21.29 13.53 6.52
CA ASP A 349 22.16 12.36 6.47
C ASP A 349 23.43 12.57 7.30
N ALA A 350 24.04 13.76 7.29
CA ALA A 350 25.17 14.07 8.15
C ALA A 350 24.79 14.07 9.65
N ALA A 351 23.62 14.59 10.01
CA ALA A 351 23.13 14.58 11.39
C ALA A 351 22.75 13.18 11.89
N MET A 352 22.18 12.35 11.01
CA MET A 352 21.90 10.95 11.28
C MET A 352 23.17 10.11 11.35
N GLY A 353 24.15 10.35 10.49
CA GLY A 353 25.49 9.75 10.55
C GLY A 353 26.10 9.93 11.93
N ARG A 354 26.18 11.18 12.43
CA ARG A 354 26.62 11.46 13.81
C ARG A 354 25.80 10.74 14.88
N THR A 355 24.49 10.60 14.69
CA THR A 355 23.62 9.90 15.65
C THR A 355 23.84 8.38 15.63
N LEU A 356 24.21 7.81 14.49
CA LEU A 356 24.58 6.41 14.34
C LEU A 356 26.00 6.18 14.87
N ASP A 357 26.93 7.10 14.60
CA ASP A 357 28.33 7.06 15.02
C ASP A 357 28.50 7.36 16.52
N ALA A 358 27.64 8.19 17.13
CA ALA A 358 27.61 8.43 18.57
C ALA A 358 27.21 7.18 19.39
N CYS A 359 26.90 6.05 18.74
CA CYS A 359 26.91 4.74 19.39
C CYS A 359 28.34 4.18 19.62
N ALA A 360 29.39 4.84 19.13
CA ALA A 360 30.79 4.41 19.22
C ALA A 360 31.83 5.58 19.09
N GLN A 361 31.83 6.55 20.04
CA GLN A 361 32.94 7.50 20.35
C GLN A 361 33.42 8.56 19.29
N PRO A 362 33.97 9.73 19.71
CA PRO A 362 33.39 11.03 19.31
C PRO A 362 34.21 12.13 18.59
N ASP A 363 35.52 12.09 18.30
CA ASP A 363 36.28 13.36 18.13
C ASP A 363 36.70 13.83 16.72
N ALA A 364 36.09 13.38 15.61
CA ALA A 364 36.60 13.71 14.25
C ALA A 364 35.67 14.54 13.34
N LEU A 365 34.52 15.06 13.81
CA LEU A 365 33.47 15.56 12.90
C LEU A 365 33.23 17.08 12.92
N VAL A 366 33.96 17.83 13.73
CA VAL A 366 33.85 19.31 13.76
C VAL A 366 34.72 19.97 12.67
N GLU A 367 35.73 19.28 12.15
CA GLU A 367 36.68 19.84 11.17
C GLU A 367 36.24 19.66 9.70
N HIS A 368 35.27 18.79 9.42
CA HIS A 368 34.82 18.49 8.05
C HIS A 368 33.57 19.27 7.61
N LEU A 369 32.94 20.03 8.50
CA LEU A 369 31.69 20.79 8.23
C LEU A 369 31.91 22.30 8.05
N SER A 370 33.13 22.80 8.23
CA SER A 370 33.46 24.23 8.09
C SER A 370 33.99 24.64 6.72
N GLU A 371 34.17 23.72 5.78
CA GLU A 371 34.79 24.01 4.46
C GLU A 371 33.87 23.83 3.25
N SER A 372 32.54 23.83 3.42
CA SER A 372 31.61 23.98 2.30
C SER A 372 31.19 25.45 2.13
N THR A 373 31.70 26.09 1.08
CA THR A 373 31.30 27.44 0.68
C THR A 373 30.01 27.48 -0.15
N ALA A 374 29.35 26.35 -0.40
CA ALA A 374 28.03 26.29 -1.03
C ALA A 374 26.94 26.12 0.04
N GLY A 375 26.07 27.12 0.19
CA GLY A 375 24.91 27.04 1.07
C GLY A 375 23.95 28.18 0.83
N SER A 376 22.67 27.87 0.63
CA SER A 376 21.61 28.88 0.52
C SER A 376 21.47 29.64 1.85
N GLU A 377 21.08 30.92 1.77
CA GLU A 377 20.93 31.79 2.96
C GLU A 377 19.97 31.20 4.00
N LEU A 378 19.01 30.35 3.63
CA LEU A 378 18.04 29.76 4.56
C LEU A 378 18.68 28.63 5.39
N ALA A 379 19.44 27.75 4.75
CA ALA A 379 20.23 26.72 5.41
C ALA A 379 21.29 27.36 6.32
N ARG A 380 21.97 28.41 5.82
CA ARG A 380 22.93 29.21 6.61
C ARG A 380 22.28 29.99 7.74
N ALA A 381 21.11 30.61 7.56
CA ALA A 381 20.42 31.35 8.63
C ALA A 381 20.02 30.43 9.79
N ARG A 382 19.59 29.20 9.48
CA ARG A 382 19.31 28.18 10.51
C ARG A 382 20.57 27.62 11.19
N LEU A 383 21.70 27.57 10.48
CA LEU A 383 23.02 27.26 11.04
C LEU A 383 23.63 28.42 11.84
N LEU A 384 23.32 29.68 11.51
CA LEU A 384 23.79 30.87 12.22
C LEU A 384 23.00 31.12 13.51
N ASP A 385 21.68 30.88 13.51
CA ASP A 385 20.86 30.78 14.74
C ASP A 385 21.45 29.76 15.75
N TRP A 386 22.08 28.69 15.25
CA TRP A 386 22.79 27.67 16.04
C TRP A 386 24.12 28.19 16.62
N ALA A 387 24.87 29.00 15.88
CA ALA A 387 26.17 29.54 16.32
C ALA A 387 26.02 30.69 17.34
N GLU A 388 25.01 31.55 17.20
CA GLU A 388 24.80 32.68 18.11
C GLU A 388 24.18 32.25 19.45
N SER A 389 23.30 31.25 19.45
CA SER A 389 22.71 30.70 20.69
C SER A 389 23.66 29.77 21.48
N ALA A 390 24.79 29.39 20.89
CA ALA A 390 25.83 28.56 21.51
C ALA A 390 26.98 29.37 22.15
N ARG A 391 27.02 30.72 22.03
CA ARG A 391 28.05 31.53 22.69
C ARG A 391 27.72 31.70 24.19
N PRO A 392 28.59 31.24 25.11
CA PRO A 392 28.45 31.62 26.52
C PRO A 392 28.62 33.14 26.65
N GLN A 393 27.69 33.79 27.36
CA GLN A 393 27.83 35.20 27.75
C GLN A 393 29.06 35.33 28.65
N LEU A 394 30.19 35.72 28.09
CA LEU A 394 31.36 36.13 28.86
C LEU A 394 31.06 37.51 29.46
N HIS A 395 30.55 37.51 30.69
CA HIS A 395 30.51 38.71 31.51
C HIS A 395 31.94 39.16 31.82
N ALA A 396 32.31 40.33 31.28
CA ALA A 396 33.47 41.08 31.69
C ALA A 396 33.27 41.59 33.13
N GLY A 397 33.94 40.96 34.10
CA GLY A 397 34.15 41.51 35.43
C GLY A 397 35.52 42.16 35.53
N ARG A 398 35.60 43.49 35.35
CA ARG A 398 36.66 44.32 35.90
C ARG A 398 36.15 44.94 37.20
N LEU A 399 36.78 44.55 38.31
CA LEU A 399 37.31 45.36 39.43
C LEU A 399 37.35 44.50 40.70
#